data_AF-A0A1Y3PD85-F1
#
_entry.id   AF-A0A1Y3PD85-F1
#
_cell.length_a   1.000
_cell.length_b   1.000
_cell.length_c   1.000
_cell.angle_alpha   90.00
_cell.angle_beta   90.00
_cell.angle_gamma   90.00
#
_symmetry.space_group_name_H-M   'P 1'
#
loop_
_entity.id
_entity.type
_entity.pdbx_description
1 polymer ?
#
loop_
_entity_poly.entity_id
_entity_poly.type
_entity_poly.pdbx_seq_one_letter_code
_entity_poly.pdbx_strand_id
1 'polypeptide(L)'
;MAKRFIDLSVPMDPASQEPSPPQIAYLNHEQSVERAASLFGLRPEEWPEGKAWATETVTLTTHTGTHVDAPWHYWFQTGDQPAKTIDQLPLDWFYGNGVLLDFTWKQPAEEISKSDVEQALAKIGHQLSPGEIVLIRTGCDKKLYTPGYADIHPGMSAEATVYLIERGIKVMGTNGYGWDVPFWAQAEKYRQTGNPDVIWAAHYVGKKLEYCQIEKLANLDQIPAPTGFTVVAFPVKIAGASAGWVRAVAIVED
;
A
#
# COMPACT_ATOMS: atom_id res chain seq x y z
N MET A 1 28.40 10.34 0.87
CA MET A 1 27.43 9.44 1.54
C MET A 1 26.85 8.54 0.48
N ALA A 2 26.86 7.23 0.72
CA ALA A 2 26.28 6.27 -0.23
C ALA A 2 24.77 6.19 0.05
N LYS A 3 23.95 6.10 -1.00
CA LYS A 3 22.51 5.90 -0.84
C LYS A 3 22.22 4.41 -0.75
N ARG A 4 21.47 4.01 0.27
CA ARG A 4 20.92 2.66 0.40
C ARG A 4 19.41 2.70 0.20
N PHE A 5 18.91 1.76 -0.59
CA PHE A 5 17.50 1.64 -0.96
C PHE A 5 16.90 0.44 -0.24
N ILE A 6 15.82 0.68 0.51
CA ILE A 6 15.07 -0.34 1.23
C ILE A 6 13.76 -0.52 0.49
N ASP A 7 13.54 -1.72 -0.03
CA ASP A 7 12.29 -2.09 -0.70
C ASP A 7 11.18 -2.28 0.34
N LEU A 8 10.14 -1.46 0.25
CA LEU A 8 9.01 -1.45 1.16
C LEU A 8 7.79 -2.19 0.61
N SER A 9 7.97 -3.01 -0.41
CA SER A 9 6.87 -3.68 -1.11
C SER A 9 6.86 -5.18 -0.84
N VAL A 10 5.66 -5.76 -0.72
CA VAL A 10 5.49 -7.21 -0.80
C VAL A 10 5.64 -7.70 -2.24
N PRO A 11 6.12 -8.94 -2.47
CA PRO A 11 6.14 -9.51 -3.80
C PRO A 11 4.72 -9.74 -4.33
N MET A 12 4.54 -9.64 -5.65
CA MET A 12 3.34 -10.16 -6.31
C MET A 12 3.46 -11.68 -6.38
N ASP A 13 2.88 -12.36 -5.39
CA ASP A 13 3.07 -13.79 -5.17
C ASP A 13 1.71 -14.50 -5.04
N PRO A 14 1.38 -15.46 -5.93
CA PRO A 14 0.17 -16.26 -5.83
C PRO A 14 0.05 -17.07 -4.52
N ALA A 15 1.15 -17.30 -3.81
CA ALA A 15 1.15 -18.00 -2.53
C ALA A 15 0.72 -17.12 -1.35
N SER A 16 0.65 -15.79 -1.53
CA SER A 16 0.17 -14.89 -0.50
C SER A 16 -1.25 -15.24 -0.05
N GLN A 17 -1.55 -14.99 1.22
CA GLN A 17 -2.86 -15.27 1.83
C GLN A 17 -3.76 -14.02 1.85
N GLU A 18 -3.52 -13.06 0.96
CA GLU A 18 -4.44 -11.94 0.77
C GLU A 18 -5.77 -12.45 0.14
N PRO A 19 -6.91 -11.78 0.35
CA PRO A 19 -8.21 -12.24 -0.14
C PRO A 19 -8.33 -12.32 -1.68
N SER A 20 -7.46 -11.62 -2.41
CA SER A 20 -7.40 -11.62 -3.87
C SER A 20 -5.95 -11.64 -4.34
N PRO A 21 -5.25 -12.78 -4.17
CA PRO A 21 -3.85 -12.91 -4.54
C PRO A 21 -3.71 -12.84 -6.07
N PRO A 22 -2.55 -12.42 -6.58
CA PRO A 22 -2.33 -12.34 -8.01
C PRO A 22 -2.33 -13.72 -8.65
N GLN A 23 -2.83 -13.81 -9.88
CA GLN A 23 -2.64 -14.98 -10.74
C GLN A 23 -1.55 -14.66 -11.75
N ILE A 24 -0.58 -15.56 -11.88
CA ILE A 24 0.55 -15.39 -12.81
C ILE A 24 0.65 -16.62 -13.69
N ALA A 25 0.45 -16.42 -14.99
CA ALA A 25 0.67 -17.43 -16.02
C ALA A 25 2.04 -17.18 -16.66
N TYR A 26 2.98 -18.09 -16.40
CA TYR A 26 4.35 -18.02 -16.90
C TYR A 26 4.44 -18.67 -18.29
N LEU A 27 5.04 -17.94 -19.24
CA LEU A 27 5.49 -18.46 -20.52
C LEU A 27 7.02 -18.51 -20.50
N ASN A 28 7.59 -19.71 -20.49
CA ASN A 28 9.03 -19.90 -20.43
C ASN A 28 9.72 -19.83 -21.81
N HIS A 29 11.04 -19.97 -21.80
CA HIS A 29 11.89 -19.86 -22.99
C HIS A 29 11.58 -20.91 -24.07
N GLU A 30 11.24 -22.13 -23.68
CA GLU A 30 10.91 -23.23 -24.59
C GLU A 30 9.50 -23.07 -25.19
N GLN A 31 8.54 -22.60 -24.38
CA GLN A 31 7.14 -22.45 -24.78
C GLN A 31 6.92 -21.26 -25.73
N SER A 32 7.73 -20.21 -25.63
CA SER A 32 7.55 -19.01 -26.46
C SER A 32 8.10 -19.16 -27.88
N VAL A 33 8.85 -20.23 -28.17
CA VAL A 33 9.54 -20.43 -29.46
C VAL A 33 8.58 -20.51 -30.62
N GLU A 34 7.46 -21.22 -30.47
CA GLU A 34 6.47 -21.34 -31.55
C GLU A 34 5.94 -19.96 -31.99
N ARG A 35 5.58 -19.14 -31.00
CA ARG A 35 5.11 -17.77 -31.24
C ARG A 35 6.22 -16.88 -31.79
N ALA A 36 7.43 -17.00 -31.26
CA ALA A 36 8.57 -16.23 -31.69
C ALA A 36 8.93 -16.55 -33.15
N ALA A 37 9.11 -17.82 -33.49
CA ALA A 37 9.43 -18.25 -34.84
C ALA A 37 8.39 -17.75 -35.87
N SER A 38 7.10 -17.85 -35.52
CA SER A 38 6.00 -17.32 -36.35
C SER A 38 6.13 -15.82 -36.64
N LEU A 39 6.49 -15.00 -35.64
CA LEU A 39 6.66 -13.54 -35.81
C LEU A 39 7.80 -13.17 -36.75
N PHE A 40 8.81 -14.04 -36.88
CA PHE A 40 9.99 -13.81 -37.72
C PHE A 40 9.99 -14.63 -39.01
N GLY A 41 8.92 -15.39 -39.30
CA GLY A 41 8.83 -16.25 -40.48
C GLY A 41 9.78 -17.45 -40.45
N LEU A 42 10.17 -17.89 -39.27
CA LEU A 42 11.03 -19.06 -39.02
C LEU A 42 10.17 -20.25 -38.60
N ARG A 43 10.72 -21.46 -38.74
CA ARG A 43 10.25 -22.63 -38.00
C ARG A 43 10.88 -22.65 -36.60
N PRO A 44 10.23 -23.28 -35.59
CA PRO A 44 10.79 -23.36 -34.24
C PRO A 44 12.22 -23.91 -34.18
N GLU A 45 12.58 -24.85 -35.05
CA GLU A 45 13.91 -25.47 -35.09
C GLU A 45 14.99 -24.55 -35.68
N GLU A 46 14.58 -23.50 -36.40
CA GLU A 46 15.47 -22.47 -36.95
C GLU A 46 15.73 -21.34 -35.94
N TRP A 47 15.01 -21.35 -34.81
CA TRP A 47 15.23 -20.40 -33.73
C TRP A 47 16.52 -20.74 -32.97
N PRO A 48 17.38 -19.75 -32.65
CA PRO A 48 18.62 -19.98 -31.92
C PRO A 48 18.40 -20.81 -30.66
N GLU A 49 19.04 -21.99 -30.63
CA GLU A 49 19.01 -22.93 -29.50
C GLU A 49 17.60 -23.38 -29.04
N GLY A 50 16.56 -23.15 -29.85
CA GLY A 50 15.17 -23.46 -29.49
C GLY A 50 14.71 -22.74 -28.22
N LYS A 51 15.19 -21.51 -27.97
CA LYS A 51 14.81 -20.71 -26.79
C LYS A 51 14.51 -19.27 -27.15
N ALA A 52 13.30 -18.81 -26.85
CA ALA A 52 12.87 -17.43 -27.06
C ALA A 52 12.66 -16.69 -25.72
N TRP A 53 11.88 -15.62 -25.70
CA TRP A 53 11.68 -14.79 -24.50
C TRP A 53 10.83 -15.47 -23.43
N ALA A 54 11.03 -15.10 -22.17
CA ALA A 54 10.09 -15.43 -21.10
C ALA A 54 9.20 -14.21 -20.82
N THR A 55 7.92 -14.45 -20.57
CA THR A 55 6.94 -13.40 -20.21
C THR A 55 5.86 -13.97 -19.32
N GLU A 56 5.27 -13.12 -18.49
CA GLU A 56 4.14 -13.47 -17.64
C GLU A 56 2.89 -12.70 -18.05
N THR A 57 1.74 -13.38 -18.04
CA THR A 57 0.43 -12.71 -17.97
C THR A 57 0.01 -12.66 -16.51
N VAL A 58 -0.29 -11.46 -16.03
CA VAL A 58 -0.67 -11.22 -14.64
C VAL A 58 -2.13 -10.76 -14.57
N THR A 59 -2.94 -11.45 -13.78
CA THR A 59 -4.35 -11.10 -13.50
C THR A 59 -4.51 -10.82 -12.01
N LEU A 60 -4.85 -9.59 -11.67
CA LEU A 60 -4.97 -9.12 -10.28
C LEU A 60 -5.83 -7.84 -10.22
N THR A 61 -6.20 -7.42 -9.01
CA THR A 61 -6.93 -6.16 -8.80
C THR A 61 -5.97 -4.99 -8.62
N THR A 62 -6.40 -3.75 -8.82
CA THR A 62 -5.57 -2.57 -8.51
C THR A 62 -5.19 -2.44 -7.03
N HIS A 63 -5.84 -3.23 -6.17
CA HIS A 63 -5.67 -3.29 -4.73
C HIS A 63 -4.85 -4.52 -4.28
N THR A 64 -4.30 -5.32 -5.19
CA THR A 64 -3.49 -6.51 -4.88
C THR A 64 -2.04 -6.13 -4.52
N GLY A 65 -1.44 -6.80 -3.53
CA GLY A 65 -0.09 -6.49 -3.03
C GLY A 65 0.11 -5.03 -2.58
N THR A 66 1.33 -4.51 -2.58
CA THR A 66 1.59 -3.11 -2.19
C THR A 66 1.05 -2.14 -3.25
N HIS A 67 0.16 -1.24 -2.83
CA HIS A 67 -0.53 -0.31 -3.73
C HIS A 67 -0.88 1.00 -3.03
N VAL A 68 -1.16 2.02 -3.82
CA VAL A 68 -1.68 3.32 -3.38
C VAL A 68 -3.18 3.37 -3.69
N ASP A 69 -3.98 3.74 -2.70
CA ASP A 69 -5.38 4.10 -2.91
C ASP A 69 -5.53 5.59 -3.24
N ALA A 70 -6.29 5.85 -4.30
CA ALA A 70 -6.73 7.18 -4.66
C ALA A 70 -8.03 7.56 -3.93
N PRO A 71 -8.34 8.85 -3.75
CA PRO A 71 -9.61 9.29 -3.16
C PRO A 71 -10.85 8.64 -3.77
N TRP A 72 -10.84 8.35 -5.07
CA TRP A 72 -11.91 7.64 -5.80
C TRP A 72 -12.23 6.26 -5.20
N HIS A 73 -11.27 5.61 -4.53
CA HIS A 73 -11.52 4.35 -3.81
C HIS A 73 -12.52 4.53 -2.66
N TYR A 74 -12.42 5.64 -1.94
CA TYR A 74 -13.17 5.86 -0.70
C TYR A 74 -14.57 6.38 -0.97
N TRP A 75 -14.70 7.24 -1.99
CA TRP A 75 -15.98 7.84 -2.38
C TRP A 75 -15.90 8.49 -3.76
N PHE A 76 -17.05 8.77 -4.36
CA PHE A 76 -17.12 9.41 -5.68
C PHE A 76 -16.75 10.90 -5.68
N GLN A 77 -16.72 11.54 -4.51
CA GLN A 77 -16.36 12.94 -4.31
C GLN A 77 -15.54 13.14 -3.02
N THR A 78 -14.73 14.19 -2.97
CA THR A 78 -14.02 14.64 -1.78
C THR A 78 -14.37 16.10 -1.53
N GLY A 79 -15.04 16.39 -0.42
CA GLY A 79 -15.72 17.67 -0.22
C GLY A 79 -16.77 17.86 -1.31
N ASP A 80 -16.71 19.00 -2.00
CA ASP A 80 -17.63 19.35 -3.09
C ASP A 80 -17.06 19.06 -4.49
N GLN A 81 -15.92 18.35 -4.59
CA GLN A 81 -15.24 18.08 -5.86
C GLN A 81 -15.24 16.58 -6.19
N PRO A 82 -15.29 16.19 -7.47
CA PRO A 82 -15.09 14.81 -7.87
C PRO A 82 -13.79 14.24 -7.29
N ALA A 83 -13.85 13.01 -6.77
CA ALA A 83 -12.68 12.38 -6.18
C ALA A 83 -11.68 12.00 -7.26
N LYS A 84 -10.40 12.29 -7.03
CA LYS A 84 -9.34 11.99 -7.99
C LYS A 84 -9.13 10.49 -8.13
N THR A 85 -9.00 10.03 -9.37
CA THR A 85 -8.51 8.69 -9.71
C THR A 85 -6.98 8.66 -9.67
N ILE A 86 -6.39 7.47 -9.60
CA ILE A 86 -4.94 7.30 -9.39
C ILE A 86 -4.08 8.04 -10.44
N ASP A 87 -4.55 8.10 -11.69
CA ASP A 87 -3.87 8.74 -12.82
C ASP A 87 -3.91 10.28 -12.81
N GLN A 88 -4.71 10.87 -11.90
CA GLN A 88 -4.88 12.30 -11.71
C GLN A 88 -4.08 12.85 -10.52
N LEU A 89 -3.49 11.96 -9.70
CA LEU A 89 -2.81 12.38 -8.49
C LEU A 89 -1.44 13.03 -8.80
N PRO A 90 -1.09 14.09 -8.07
CA PRO A 90 0.17 14.80 -8.28
C PRO A 90 1.36 13.98 -7.74
N LEU A 91 2.42 13.84 -8.54
CA LEU A 91 3.55 12.97 -8.20
C LEU A 91 4.36 13.48 -6.99
N ASP A 92 4.35 14.79 -6.71
CA ASP A 92 5.03 15.39 -5.56
C ASP A 92 4.49 14.87 -4.21
N TRP A 93 3.27 14.31 -4.17
CA TRP A 93 2.76 13.68 -2.96
C TRP A 93 3.49 12.38 -2.60
N PHE A 94 4.06 11.72 -3.60
CA PHE A 94 4.66 10.39 -3.49
C PHE A 94 6.19 10.42 -3.42
N TYR A 95 6.76 11.61 -3.22
CA TYR A 95 8.18 11.85 -3.01
C TYR A 95 8.35 12.82 -1.85
N GLY A 96 8.70 12.32 -0.67
CA GLY A 96 8.74 13.14 0.54
C GLY A 96 9.61 12.55 1.65
N ASN A 97 9.86 13.35 2.68
CA ASN A 97 10.54 12.87 3.88
C ASN A 97 9.64 11.85 4.59
N GLY A 98 10.22 10.73 5.00
CA GLY A 98 9.52 9.67 5.70
C GLY A 98 9.51 9.89 7.21
N VAL A 99 8.38 9.56 7.83
CA VAL A 99 8.21 9.48 9.29
C VAL A 99 7.68 8.10 9.62
N LEU A 100 8.44 7.31 10.37
CA LEU A 100 8.08 5.95 10.77
C LEU A 100 7.54 5.95 12.21
N LEU A 101 6.29 5.53 12.39
CA LEU A 101 5.65 5.37 13.69
C LEU A 101 5.46 3.90 14.01
N ASP A 102 5.97 3.48 15.17
CA ASP A 102 5.96 2.07 15.60
C ASP A 102 4.75 1.72 16.48
N PHE A 103 3.88 0.87 15.95
CA PHE A 103 2.70 0.30 16.58
C PHE A 103 2.73 -1.24 16.59
N THR A 104 3.90 -1.86 16.53
CA THR A 104 4.07 -3.33 16.61
C THR A 104 3.53 -3.95 17.91
N TRP A 105 3.26 -3.13 18.92
CA TRP A 105 2.64 -3.53 20.18
C TRP A 105 1.11 -3.66 20.11
N LYS A 106 0.46 -3.07 19.09
CA LYS A 106 -0.99 -3.14 18.90
C LYS A 106 -1.41 -4.54 18.43
N GLN A 107 -2.51 -5.03 18.98
CA GLN A 107 -3.07 -6.34 18.64
C GLN A 107 -4.03 -6.26 17.45
N PRO A 108 -4.34 -7.39 16.79
CA PRO A 108 -5.39 -7.43 15.77
C PRO A 108 -6.70 -6.82 16.26
N ALA A 109 -7.35 -6.05 15.39
CA ALA A 109 -8.58 -5.30 15.66
C ALA A 109 -8.48 -4.19 16.73
N GLU A 110 -7.28 -3.88 17.25
CA GLU A 110 -7.09 -2.65 18.01
C GLU A 110 -7.00 -1.43 17.08
N GLU A 111 -7.65 -0.36 17.51
CA GLU A 111 -7.61 0.93 16.84
C GLU A 111 -6.35 1.71 17.28
N ILE A 112 -5.65 2.31 16.33
CA ILE A 112 -4.57 3.28 16.54
C ILE A 112 -5.24 4.65 16.54
N SER A 113 -5.40 5.19 17.75
CA SER A 113 -6.10 6.44 17.99
C SER A 113 -5.22 7.67 17.71
N LYS A 114 -5.84 8.84 17.65
CA LYS A 114 -5.10 10.13 17.60
C LYS A 114 -4.09 10.23 18.75
N SER A 115 -4.46 9.82 19.96
CA SER A 115 -3.56 9.92 21.12
C SER A 115 -2.35 8.99 20.97
N ASP A 116 -2.54 7.81 20.38
CA ASP A 116 -1.44 6.89 20.08
C ASP A 116 -0.44 7.53 19.10
N VAL A 117 -0.93 8.22 18.06
CA VAL A 117 -0.10 8.97 17.09
C VAL A 117 0.64 10.12 17.77
N GLU A 118 -0.04 10.92 18.59
CA GLU A 118 0.57 12.02 19.35
C GLU A 118 1.70 11.52 20.25
N GLN A 119 1.48 10.42 20.96
CA GLN A 119 2.49 9.80 21.83
C GLN A 119 3.67 9.24 21.02
N ALA A 120 3.41 8.60 19.88
CA ALA A 120 4.46 8.09 19.01
C ALA A 120 5.35 9.22 18.45
N LEU A 121 4.75 10.33 18.01
CA LEU A 121 5.47 11.52 17.55
C LEU A 121 6.31 12.14 18.67
N ALA A 122 5.73 12.28 19.88
CA ALA A 122 6.45 12.80 21.04
C ALA A 122 7.65 11.92 21.42
N LYS A 123 7.50 10.59 21.36
CA LYS A 123 8.57 9.63 21.66
C LYS A 123 9.77 9.77 20.72
N ILE A 124 9.53 10.07 19.44
CA ILE A 124 10.60 10.28 18.45
C ILE A 124 11.05 11.75 18.38
N GLY A 125 10.44 12.64 19.16
CA GLY A 125 10.75 14.07 19.17
C GLY A 125 10.47 14.78 17.85
N HIS A 126 9.48 14.30 17.07
CA HIS A 126 9.20 14.82 15.72
C HIS A 126 7.90 15.62 15.68
N GLN A 127 7.95 16.75 14.97
CA GLN A 127 6.76 17.53 14.61
C GLN A 127 6.52 17.36 13.11
N LEU A 128 5.33 16.85 12.76
CA LEU A 128 4.97 16.64 11.36
C LEU A 128 4.98 17.95 10.57
N SER A 129 5.46 17.86 9.33
CA SER A 129 5.48 18.95 8.36
C SER A 129 4.71 18.57 7.08
N PRO A 130 4.12 19.54 6.37
CA PRO A 130 3.41 19.26 5.12
C PRO A 130 4.29 18.55 4.08
N GLY A 131 3.73 17.56 3.38
CA GLY A 131 4.43 16.79 2.35
C GLY A 131 5.29 15.63 2.87
N GLU A 132 5.38 15.43 4.19
CA GLU A 132 5.94 14.19 4.75
C GLU A 132 5.04 12.99 4.43
N ILE A 133 5.65 11.80 4.38
CA ILE A 133 4.98 10.51 4.20
C ILE A 133 5.07 9.73 5.50
N VAL A 134 3.92 9.47 6.13
CA VAL A 134 3.85 8.81 7.44
C VAL A 134 3.64 7.30 7.26
N LEU A 135 4.59 6.50 7.73
CA LEU A 135 4.57 5.04 7.67
C LEU A 135 4.22 4.45 9.04
N ILE A 136 3.19 3.61 9.08
CA ILE A 136 2.64 2.96 10.26
C ILE A 136 3.18 1.53 10.30
N ARG A 137 4.12 1.29 11.21
CA ARG A 137 4.75 -0.03 11.40
C ARG A 137 3.94 -0.86 12.38
N THR A 138 3.41 -1.98 11.91
CA THR A 138 2.61 -2.93 12.71
C THR A 138 3.21 -4.34 12.72
N GLY A 139 4.15 -4.64 11.82
CA GLY A 139 4.77 -5.97 11.67
C GLY A 139 3.88 -7.02 10.99
N CYS A 140 2.70 -6.64 10.50
CA CYS A 140 1.77 -7.51 9.78
C CYS A 140 2.33 -8.06 8.46
N ASP A 141 3.30 -7.39 7.82
CA ASP A 141 3.95 -7.88 6.60
C ASP A 141 4.55 -9.29 6.76
N LYS A 142 5.00 -9.62 7.98
CA LYS A 142 5.54 -10.95 8.31
C LYS A 142 4.49 -12.06 8.31
N LYS A 143 3.20 -11.69 8.21
CA LYS A 143 2.06 -12.61 8.21
C LYS A 143 1.41 -12.76 6.83
N LEU A 144 2.00 -12.19 5.77
CA LEU A 144 1.46 -12.22 4.40
C LEU A 144 1.06 -13.62 3.92
N TYR A 145 1.81 -14.65 4.35
CA TYR A 145 1.59 -16.05 3.98
C TYR A 145 0.83 -16.86 5.04
N THR A 146 0.29 -16.22 6.06
CA THR A 146 -0.50 -16.87 7.12
C THR A 146 -2.00 -16.85 6.76
N PRO A 147 -2.73 -17.97 6.87
CA PRO A 147 -4.18 -17.98 6.65
C PRO A 147 -4.89 -16.93 7.51
N GLY A 148 -5.82 -16.19 6.91
CA GLY A 148 -6.50 -15.08 7.58
C GLY A 148 -5.64 -13.81 7.70
N TYR A 149 -4.67 -13.60 6.80
CA TYR A 149 -3.82 -12.40 6.79
C TYR A 149 -4.62 -11.08 6.86
N ALA A 150 -5.77 -11.01 6.19
CA ALA A 150 -6.65 -9.84 6.22
C ALA A 150 -7.35 -9.59 7.57
N ASP A 151 -7.27 -10.54 8.51
CA ASP A 151 -7.95 -10.46 9.80
C ASP A 151 -7.01 -10.14 10.97
N ILE A 152 -5.70 -10.13 10.73
CA ILE A 152 -4.65 -10.15 11.76
C ILE A 152 -3.81 -8.87 11.80
N HIS A 153 -4.49 -7.71 11.72
CA HIS A 153 -3.89 -6.40 11.79
C HIS A 153 -4.64 -5.44 12.72
N PRO A 154 -3.95 -4.47 13.35
CA PRO A 154 -4.60 -3.28 13.89
C PRO A 154 -5.01 -2.35 12.74
N GLY A 155 -5.74 -1.28 13.07
CA GLY A 155 -6.16 -0.29 12.08
C GLY A 155 -6.16 1.12 12.66
N MET A 156 -6.04 2.11 11.81
CA MET A 156 -6.08 3.52 12.18
C MET A 156 -7.51 3.97 12.42
N SER A 157 -7.69 4.88 13.37
CA SER A 157 -8.99 5.51 13.59
C SER A 157 -9.26 6.65 12.61
N ALA A 158 -10.52 7.05 12.50
CA ALA A 158 -10.91 8.22 11.71
C ALA A 158 -10.25 9.50 12.25
N GLU A 159 -10.22 9.68 13.58
CA GLU A 159 -9.61 10.87 14.18
C GLU A 159 -8.08 10.88 14.08
N ALA A 160 -7.41 9.72 14.08
CA ALA A 160 -5.98 9.64 13.79
C ALA A 160 -5.68 10.02 12.34
N THR A 161 -6.52 9.57 11.41
CA THR A 161 -6.42 9.91 9.98
C THR A 161 -6.61 11.41 9.76
N VAL A 162 -7.66 12.00 10.33
CA VAL A 162 -7.90 13.45 10.30
C VAL A 162 -6.71 14.22 10.89
N TYR A 163 -6.19 13.78 12.04
CA TYR A 163 -5.06 14.40 12.70
C TYR A 163 -3.81 14.52 11.82
N LEU A 164 -3.51 13.47 11.05
CA LEU A 164 -2.40 13.46 10.09
C LEU A 164 -2.67 14.44 8.94
N ILE A 165 -3.87 14.41 8.35
CA ILE A 165 -4.23 15.27 7.22
C ILE A 165 -4.20 16.76 7.61
N GLU A 166 -4.69 17.11 8.80
CA GLU A 166 -4.65 18.47 9.34
C GLU A 166 -3.23 19.02 9.52
N ARG A 167 -2.20 18.15 9.52
CA ARG A 167 -0.77 18.52 9.55
C ARG A 167 -0.13 18.59 8.17
N GLY A 168 -0.92 18.48 7.10
CA GLY A 168 -0.47 18.56 5.72
C GLY A 168 0.07 17.25 5.17
N ILE A 169 -0.19 16.12 5.84
CA ILE A 169 0.15 14.79 5.32
C ILE A 169 -0.86 14.42 4.22
N LYS A 170 -0.34 14.12 3.03
CA LYS A 170 -1.14 13.67 1.87
C LYS A 170 -1.06 12.18 1.61
N VAL A 171 0.06 11.55 1.98
CA VAL A 171 0.29 10.12 1.81
C VAL A 171 0.69 9.53 3.15
N MET A 172 -0.01 8.48 3.53
CA MET A 172 0.28 7.67 4.71
C MET A 172 0.30 6.21 4.30
N GLY A 173 1.00 5.34 5.03
CA GLY A 173 1.10 3.94 4.63
C GLY A 173 1.14 3.00 5.80
N THR A 174 0.61 1.79 5.64
CA THR A 174 0.62 0.73 6.64
C THR A 174 1.19 -0.54 6.05
N ASN A 175 1.94 -1.30 6.87
CA ASN A 175 2.29 -2.68 6.51
C ASN A 175 1.17 -3.69 6.89
N GLY A 176 0.00 -3.22 7.32
CA GLY A 176 -1.21 -4.02 7.52
C GLY A 176 -1.93 -4.34 6.21
N TYR A 177 -2.93 -5.23 6.28
CA TYR A 177 -3.77 -5.54 5.12
C TYR A 177 -4.58 -4.33 4.66
N GLY A 178 -5.18 -3.61 5.62
CA GLY A 178 -5.95 -2.40 5.37
C GLY A 178 -5.62 -1.27 6.34
N TRP A 179 -6.08 -0.06 6.02
CA TRP A 179 -5.93 1.14 6.86
C TRP A 179 -6.86 1.12 8.09
N ASP A 180 -8.13 0.72 7.92
CA ASP A 180 -9.07 0.49 9.04
C ASP A 180 -8.75 -0.83 9.77
N VAL A 181 -9.44 -1.08 10.89
CA VAL A 181 -9.42 -2.42 11.55
C VAL A 181 -10.09 -3.47 10.64
N PRO A 182 -9.84 -4.78 10.83
CA PRO A 182 -10.43 -5.82 9.99
C PRO A 182 -11.96 -5.76 9.87
N PHE A 183 -12.51 -6.19 8.73
CA PHE A 183 -13.96 -6.12 8.47
C PHE A 183 -14.81 -6.85 9.52
N TRP A 184 -14.34 -7.98 10.05
CA TRP A 184 -15.05 -8.71 11.10
C TRP A 184 -15.22 -7.86 12.37
N ALA A 185 -14.20 -7.08 12.74
CA ALA A 185 -14.21 -6.22 13.92
C ALA A 185 -15.15 -5.04 13.73
N GLN A 186 -15.14 -4.42 12.55
CA GLN A 186 -16.09 -3.36 12.20
C GLN A 186 -17.53 -3.88 12.23
N ALA A 187 -17.78 -5.06 11.66
CA ALA A 187 -19.11 -5.68 11.63
C ALA A 187 -19.60 -6.07 13.04
N GLU A 188 -18.72 -6.52 13.92
CA GLU A 188 -19.02 -6.78 15.33
C GLU A 188 -19.39 -5.48 16.06
N LYS A 189 -18.58 -4.42 15.92
CA LYS A 189 -18.85 -3.09 16.51
C LYS A 189 -20.18 -2.51 16.01
N TYR A 190 -20.51 -2.68 14.73
CA TYR A 190 -21.81 -2.31 14.18
C TYR A 190 -22.96 -3.10 14.83
N ARG A 191 -22.83 -4.43 14.93
CA ARG A 191 -23.86 -5.28 15.57
C ARG A 191 -24.09 -4.93 17.04
N GLN A 192 -23.05 -4.52 17.75
CA GLN A 192 -23.13 -4.13 19.17
C GLN A 192 -23.75 -2.74 19.37
N THR A 193 -23.41 -1.77 18.51
CA THR A 193 -23.77 -0.36 18.72
C THR A 193 -24.96 0.11 17.88
N GLY A 194 -25.27 -0.58 16.79
CA GLY A 194 -26.21 -0.13 15.76
C GLY A 194 -25.72 1.08 14.96
N ASN A 195 -24.48 1.53 15.16
CA ASN A 195 -23.95 2.73 14.51
C ASN A 195 -23.24 2.39 13.19
N PRO A 196 -23.79 2.75 12.01
CA PRO A 196 -23.17 2.45 10.72
C PRO A 196 -21.86 3.23 10.48
N ASP A 197 -21.61 4.33 11.20
CA ASP A 197 -20.42 5.18 11.00
C ASP A 197 -19.11 4.49 11.42
N VAL A 198 -19.18 3.31 12.04
CA VAL A 198 -18.00 2.49 12.39
C VAL A 198 -17.46 1.70 11.20
N ILE A 199 -18.22 1.60 10.11
CA ILE A 199 -17.83 0.88 8.90
C ILE A 199 -17.00 1.81 8.02
N TRP A 200 -15.76 1.39 7.69
CA TRP A 200 -14.82 2.16 6.86
C TRP A 200 -14.57 3.56 7.40
N ALA A 201 -14.58 3.72 8.73
CA ALA A 201 -14.55 5.03 9.36
C ALA A 201 -13.32 5.84 8.97
N ALA A 202 -12.13 5.21 8.91
CA ALA A 202 -10.91 5.90 8.53
C ALA A 202 -10.83 6.16 7.03
N HIS A 203 -11.14 5.18 6.17
CA HIS A 203 -11.26 5.39 4.72
C HIS A 203 -12.23 6.54 4.38
N TYR A 204 -13.39 6.59 5.03
CA TYR A 204 -14.43 7.59 4.77
C TYR A 204 -14.11 9.00 5.25
N VAL A 205 -12.97 9.22 5.93
CA VAL A 205 -12.38 10.56 6.05
C VAL A 205 -12.16 11.17 4.66
N GLY A 206 -11.87 10.34 3.66
CA GLY A 206 -11.69 10.69 2.25
C GLY A 206 -12.90 11.35 1.59
N LYS A 207 -14.10 11.19 2.16
CA LYS A 207 -15.31 11.92 1.72
C LYS A 207 -15.18 13.42 1.91
N LYS A 208 -14.42 13.85 2.92
CA LYS A 208 -14.29 15.26 3.31
C LYS A 208 -12.90 15.81 3.03
N LEU A 209 -11.86 15.01 3.23
CA LEU A 209 -10.47 15.45 3.18
C LEU A 209 -9.69 14.61 2.17
N GLU A 210 -8.98 15.28 1.26
CA GLU A 210 -8.24 14.60 0.19
C GLU A 210 -6.89 14.07 0.67
N TYR A 211 -6.71 12.74 0.63
CA TYR A 211 -5.47 12.04 0.97
C TYR A 211 -5.38 10.70 0.21
N CYS A 212 -4.23 10.06 0.29
CA CYS A 212 -3.96 8.71 -0.20
C CYS A 212 -3.38 7.85 0.92
N GLN A 213 -3.66 6.55 0.85
CA GLN A 213 -3.01 5.57 1.72
C GLN A 213 -2.25 4.53 0.89
N ILE A 214 -1.20 3.97 1.47
CA ILE A 214 -0.45 2.85 0.92
C ILE A 214 -0.70 1.65 1.81
N GLU A 215 -1.22 0.56 1.26
CA GLU A 215 -1.50 -0.65 2.03
C GLU A 215 -0.50 -1.76 1.68
N LYS A 216 -0.36 -2.71 2.61
CA LYS A 216 0.51 -3.88 2.43
C LYS A 216 1.96 -3.50 2.10
N LEU A 217 2.49 -2.47 2.76
CA LEU A 217 3.93 -2.23 2.80
C LEU A 217 4.66 -3.42 3.47
N ALA A 218 5.97 -3.49 3.30
CA ALA A 218 6.85 -4.48 3.91
C ALA A 218 8.14 -3.83 4.43
N ASN A 219 8.90 -4.57 5.23
CA ASN A 219 10.29 -4.21 5.60
C ASN A 219 10.45 -2.86 6.30
N LEU A 220 9.39 -2.32 6.89
CA LEU A 220 9.45 -1.08 7.67
C LEU A 220 10.40 -1.21 8.87
N ASP A 221 10.66 -2.43 9.34
CA ASP A 221 11.65 -2.77 10.36
C ASP A 221 13.12 -2.58 9.92
N GLN A 222 13.39 -2.44 8.62
CA GLN A 222 14.75 -2.24 8.09
C GLN A 222 15.16 -0.78 7.97
N ILE A 223 14.22 0.16 8.18
CA ILE A 223 14.49 1.59 8.20
C ILE A 223 15.21 1.91 9.52
N PRO A 224 16.43 2.49 9.49
CA PRO A 224 17.31 2.56 10.65
C PRO A 224 16.91 3.62 11.68
N ALA A 225 16.09 4.60 11.29
CA ALA A 225 15.70 5.72 12.14
C ALA A 225 14.23 6.12 11.86
N PRO A 226 13.52 6.68 12.86
CA PRO A 226 12.13 7.09 12.69
C PRO A 226 11.95 8.27 11.73
N THR A 227 13.01 9.02 11.44
CA THR A 227 13.06 10.16 10.51
C THR A 227 14.43 10.19 9.82
N GLY A 228 14.63 11.11 8.87
CA GLY A 228 15.92 11.27 8.16
C GLY A 228 16.08 10.35 6.95
N PHE A 229 14.97 9.87 6.38
CA PHE A 229 14.94 9.09 5.15
C PHE A 229 13.92 9.68 4.19
N THR A 230 14.07 9.41 2.90
CA THR A 230 13.10 9.81 1.86
C THR A 230 12.27 8.60 1.44
N VAL A 231 10.98 8.79 1.23
CA VAL A 231 10.08 7.78 0.67
C VAL A 231 9.75 8.13 -0.77
N VAL A 232 9.80 7.12 -1.64
CA VAL A 232 9.36 7.20 -3.04
C VAL A 232 8.32 6.12 -3.28
N ALA A 233 7.13 6.52 -3.74
CA ALA A 233 5.99 5.62 -3.93
C ALA A 233 5.10 6.02 -5.11
N PHE A 234 5.69 6.24 -6.29
CA PHE A 234 4.93 6.60 -7.50
C PHE A 234 4.02 5.44 -7.97
N PRO A 235 2.68 5.60 -7.95
CA PRO A 235 1.79 4.53 -8.36
C PRO A 235 1.80 4.32 -9.87
N VAL A 236 1.51 3.08 -10.31
CA VAL A 236 1.24 2.79 -11.72
C VAL A 236 0.04 3.61 -12.19
N LYS A 237 0.21 4.29 -13.32
CA LYS A 237 -0.78 5.21 -13.90
C LYS A 237 -1.88 4.46 -14.66
N ILE A 238 -2.85 3.89 -13.94
CA ILE A 238 -4.00 3.18 -14.52
C ILE A 238 -5.13 4.19 -14.76
N ALA A 239 -5.56 4.34 -16.01
CA ALA A 239 -6.55 5.34 -16.41
C ALA A 239 -7.88 5.16 -15.66
N GLY A 240 -8.32 6.20 -14.94
CA GLY A 240 -9.61 6.22 -14.23
C GLY A 240 -9.74 5.23 -13.07
N ALA A 241 -8.64 4.67 -12.56
CA ALA A 241 -8.68 3.64 -11.53
C ALA A 241 -8.70 4.18 -10.10
N SER A 242 -9.20 3.36 -9.16
CA SER A 242 -9.25 3.67 -7.73
C SER A 242 -7.92 3.47 -7.00
N ALA A 243 -7.00 2.72 -7.59
CA ALA A 243 -5.69 2.45 -7.01
C ALA A 243 -4.66 2.16 -8.10
N GLY A 244 -3.39 2.16 -7.72
CA GLY A 244 -2.29 1.71 -8.56
C GLY A 244 -1.21 1.03 -7.73
N TRP A 245 -0.69 -0.09 -8.23
CA TRP A 245 0.44 -0.78 -7.59
C TRP A 245 1.65 0.12 -7.51
N VAL A 246 2.50 -0.13 -6.52
CA VAL A 246 3.68 0.68 -6.31
C VAL A 246 4.85 -0.19 -5.87
N ARG A 247 6.05 0.15 -6.35
CA ARG A 247 7.30 -0.28 -5.73
C ARG A 247 7.72 0.81 -4.76
N ALA A 248 7.21 0.75 -3.53
CA ALA A 248 7.54 1.72 -2.50
C ALA A 248 8.97 1.50 -1.99
N VAL A 249 9.73 2.59 -1.82
CA VAL A 249 11.15 2.53 -1.44
C VAL A 249 11.45 3.60 -0.40
N ALA A 250 12.17 3.22 0.67
CA ALA A 250 12.85 4.17 1.54
C ALA A 250 14.32 4.33 1.09
N ILE A 251 14.77 5.58 0.96
CA ILE A 251 16.14 5.95 0.63
C ILE A 251 16.76 6.52 1.90
N VAL A 252 17.84 5.89 2.34
CA VAL A 252 18.62 6.31 3.51
C VAL A 252 20.03 6.70 3.06
N GLU A 253 20.61 7.69 3.73
CA GLU A 253 22.00 8.11 3.49
C GLU A 253 22.89 7.56 4.61
N ASP A 254 23.95 6.84 4.21
CA ASP A 254 25.00 6.34 5.11
C ASP A 254 26.16 7.35 5.26
#